data_AF-A0A1G6YUN4-F1
#
_entry.id   AF-A0A1G6YUN4-F1
#
_cell.length_a   1.000
_cell.length_b   1.000
_cell.length_c   1.000
_cell.angle_alpha   90.00
_cell.angle_beta   90.00
_cell.angle_gamma   90.00
#
_symmetry.space_group_name_H-M   'P 1'
#
loop_
_entity.id
_entity.type
_entity.pdbx_description
1 polymer ?
#
loop_
_entity_poly.entity_id
_entity_poly.type
_entity_poly.pdbx_seq_one_letter_code
_entity_poly.pdbx_strand_id
1 'polypeptide(L)'
;MDDLKYFVRTNAWTSRSDPAGFLRTYRSGNTDHTESFNFFTAEWDHTDFFLDYDRGSVDDEYEEVPAAEAERLLQERLRQKAERERSS
;
A
#
# COMPACT_ATOMS: atom_id res chain seq x y z
N MET A 1 5.16 -7.60 -16.66
CA MET A 1 4.17 -7.16 -15.67
C MET A 1 3.44 -6.02 -16.34
N ASP A 2 2.28 -6.32 -16.88
CA ASP A 2 1.52 -5.39 -17.69
C ASP A 2 0.49 -4.73 -16.75
N ASP A 3 0.38 -3.40 -16.81
CA ASP A 3 -0.57 -2.61 -16.01
C ASP A 3 -0.34 -2.59 -14.48
N LEU A 4 0.91 -2.48 -14.04
CA LEU A 4 1.23 -2.27 -12.62
C LEU A 4 0.78 -0.88 -12.16
N LYS A 5 -0.13 -0.83 -11.19
CA LYS A 5 -0.62 0.39 -10.54
C LYS A 5 -0.35 0.35 -9.05
N TYR A 6 -0.12 1.52 -8.49
CA TYR A 6 0.14 1.69 -7.07
C TYR A 6 -0.92 2.59 -6.44
N PHE A 7 -1.27 2.26 -5.21
CA PHE A 7 -2.21 3.03 -4.43
C PHE A 7 -1.66 3.22 -3.02
N VAL A 8 -2.01 4.35 -2.42
CA VAL A 8 -1.84 4.57 -0.99
C VAL A 8 -3.17 4.36 -0.30
N ARG A 9 -3.15 3.75 0.89
CA ARG A 9 -4.30 3.63 1.77
C ARG A 9 -4.30 4.77 2.78
N THR A 10 -5.42 5.43 2.95
CA THR A 10 -5.63 6.52 3.90
C THR A 10 -6.83 6.24 4.78
N ASN A 11 -6.95 6.92 5.91
CA ASN A 11 -8.09 6.84 6.81
C ASN A 11 -8.24 8.16 7.56
N ALA A 12 -9.14 8.23 8.54
CA ALA A 12 -9.42 9.46 9.29
C ALA A 12 -8.20 10.12 9.96
N TRP A 13 -7.07 9.41 10.12
CA TRP A 13 -5.86 9.90 10.80
C TRP A 13 -4.63 9.98 9.89
N THR A 14 -4.74 9.54 8.64
CA THR A 14 -3.62 9.46 7.70
C THR A 14 -3.93 10.21 6.42
N SER A 15 -2.89 10.51 5.65
CA SER A 15 -3.00 11.27 4.40
C SER A 15 -2.09 10.66 3.35
N ARG A 16 -2.23 11.06 2.09
CA ARG A 16 -1.30 10.63 1.02
C ARG A 16 0.19 10.84 1.37
N SER A 17 0.52 11.90 2.10
CA SER A 17 1.91 12.16 2.54
C SER A 17 2.36 11.30 3.72
N ASP A 18 1.43 10.73 4.50
CA ASP A 18 1.72 9.78 5.59
C ASP A 18 0.69 8.66 5.58
N PRO A 19 0.73 7.76 4.59
CA PRO A 19 -0.35 6.81 4.35
C PRO A 19 -0.38 5.71 5.41
N ALA A 20 -1.57 5.14 5.63
CA ALA A 20 -1.80 3.99 6.49
C ALA A 20 -1.25 2.68 5.89
N GLY A 21 -1.14 2.61 4.56
CA GLY A 21 -0.65 1.43 3.86
C GLY A 21 -0.38 1.70 2.39
N PHE A 22 0.18 0.69 1.73
CA PHE A 22 0.47 0.71 0.29
C PHE A 22 -0.16 -0.51 -0.34
N LEU A 23 -0.75 -0.31 -1.52
CA LEU A 23 -1.36 -1.36 -2.32
C LEU A 23 -0.75 -1.32 -3.72
N ARG A 24 -0.76 -2.46 -4.39
CA ARG A 24 -0.49 -2.52 -5.83
C ARG A 24 -1.43 -3.52 -6.50
N THR A 25 -1.77 -3.22 -7.75
CA THR A 25 -2.48 -4.13 -8.63
C THR A 25 -1.66 -4.36 -9.88
N TYR A 26 -1.66 -5.57 -10.41
CA TYR A 26 -1.02 -5.86 -11.69
C TYR A 26 -1.68 -7.07 -12.35
N ARG A 27 -1.53 -7.17 -13.67
CA ARG A 27 -1.92 -8.36 -14.40
C ARG A 27 -0.72 -9.27 -14.63
N SER A 28 -0.91 -10.56 -14.36
CA SER A 28 0.05 -11.62 -14.69
C SER A 28 -0.65 -12.70 -15.51
N GLY A 29 -0.39 -12.72 -16.82
CA GLY A 29 -1.15 -13.55 -17.75
C GLY A 29 -2.62 -13.13 -17.79
N ASN A 30 -3.53 -14.03 -17.39
CA ASN A 30 -4.97 -13.80 -17.34
C ASN A 30 -5.51 -13.55 -15.93
N THR A 31 -4.63 -13.42 -14.94
CA THR A 31 -5.03 -13.22 -13.54
C THR A 31 -4.68 -11.80 -13.10
N ASP A 32 -5.65 -11.12 -12.52
CA ASP A 32 -5.45 -9.84 -11.83
C ASP A 32 -5.02 -10.13 -10.39
N HIS A 33 -3.95 -9.47 -9.95
CA HIS A 33 -3.39 -9.61 -8.61
C HIS A 33 -3.52 -8.31 -7.84
N THR A 34 -3.87 -8.42 -6.57
CA THR A 34 -3.90 -7.32 -5.61
C THR A 34 -3.02 -7.69 -4.43
N GLU A 35 -2.16 -6.77 -4.02
CA GLU A 35 -1.25 -6.96 -2.90
C GLU A 35 -1.18 -5.71 -2.02
N SER A 36 -0.94 -5.93 -0.72
CA SER A 36 -0.63 -4.90 0.26
C SER A 36 0.78 -5.07 0.79
N PHE A 37 1.46 -3.96 1.07
CA PHE A 37 2.80 -4.02 1.64
C PHE A 37 2.75 -4.26 3.15
N ASN A 38 3.47 -5.30 3.61
CA ASN A 38 3.61 -5.66 5.00
C ASN A 38 4.88 -5.07 5.59
N PHE A 39 4.74 -4.10 6.50
CA PHE A 39 5.87 -3.41 7.12
C PHE A 39 6.68 -4.26 8.11
N PHE A 40 6.13 -5.38 8.59
CA PHE A 40 6.84 -6.26 9.51
C PHE A 40 7.83 -7.15 8.76
N THR A 41 7.41 -7.74 7.64
CA THR A 41 8.25 -8.62 6.81
C THR A 41 8.98 -7.89 5.69
N ALA A 42 8.57 -6.66 5.38
CA ALA A 42 9.04 -5.86 4.23
C ALA A 42 8.74 -6.53 2.87
N GLU A 43 7.62 -7.22 2.78
CA GLU A 43 7.17 -7.97 1.59
C GLU A 43 5.78 -7.52 1.13
N TRP A 44 5.45 -7.85 -0.12
CA TRP A 44 4.11 -7.68 -0.66
C TRP A 44 3.31 -8.96 -0.46
N ASP A 45 2.19 -8.86 0.24
CA ASP A 45 1.29 -9.96 0.55
C ASP A 45 -0.01 -9.82 -0.23
N HIS A 46 -0.60 -10.94 -0.66
CA HIS A 46 -1.92 -10.93 -1.30
C HIS A 46 -2.98 -10.34 -0.36
N THR A 47 -3.92 -9.56 -0.93
CA THR A 47 -4.99 -8.94 -0.17
C THR A 47 -6.28 -8.84 -0.97
N ASP A 48 -7.41 -8.91 -0.25
CA ASP A 48 -8.76 -8.70 -0.78
C ASP A 48 -9.26 -7.25 -0.56
N PHE A 49 -8.37 -6.30 -0.23
CA PHE A 49 -8.74 -4.93 0.18
C PHE A 49 -9.80 -4.26 -0.71
N PHE A 50 -9.65 -4.28 -2.04
CA PHE A 50 -10.62 -3.63 -2.94
C PHE A 50 -12.00 -4.29 -2.90
N LEU A 51 -12.05 -5.62 -2.75
CA LEU A 51 -13.30 -6.35 -2.60
C LEU A 51 -14.00 -6.01 -1.28
N ASP A 52 -13.22 -5.86 -0.21
CA ASP A 52 -13.74 -5.46 1.10
C ASP A 52 -14.19 -3.99 1.12
N TYR A 53 -13.48 -3.11 0.42
CA TYR A 53 -13.86 -1.70 0.24
C TYR A 53 -15.19 -1.59 -0.51
N ASP A 54 -15.34 -2.28 -1.65
CA ASP A 54 -16.59 -2.27 -2.44
C ASP A 54 -17.79 -2.81 -1.66
N ARG A 55 -17.54 -3.67 -0.66
CA ARG A 55 -18.57 -4.21 0.25
C ARG A 55 -18.89 -3.29 1.44
N GLY A 56 -18.13 -2.20 1.63
CA GLY A 56 -18.24 -1.33 2.80
C GLY A 56 -17.77 -2.00 4.09
N SER A 57 -16.85 -2.96 3.99
CA SER A 57 -16.29 -3.69 5.14
C SER A 57 -15.07 -2.98 5.77
N VAL A 58 -14.55 -1.94 5.11
CA VAL A 58 -13.41 -1.14 5.57
C VAL A 58 -13.73 0.35 5.47
N ASP A 59 -13.29 1.11 6.47
CA ASP A 59 -13.45 2.58 6.53
C ASP A 59 -12.24 3.32 5.94
N ASP A 60 -11.22 2.59 5.49
CA ASP A 60 -10.05 3.14 4.81
C ASP A 60 -10.42 3.56 3.38
N GLU A 61 -9.85 4.67 2.93
CA GLU A 61 -9.89 5.16 1.55
C GLU A 61 -8.61 4.77 0.80
N TYR A 62 -8.62 4.87 -0.53
CA TYR A 62 -7.42 4.68 -1.35
C TYR A 62 -7.29 5.72 -2.45
N GLU A 63 -6.04 6.06 -2.79
CA GLU A 63 -5.71 6.96 -3.88
C GLU A 63 -4.68 6.32 -4.81
N GLU A 64 -4.94 6.32 -6.12
CA GLU A 64 -3.94 5.92 -7.12
C GLU A 64 -2.82 6.96 -7.18
N VAL A 65 -1.58 6.48 -7.19
CA VAL A 65 -0.38 7.31 -7.25
C VAL A 65 0.61 6.81 -8.30
N PRO A 66 1.43 7.70 -8.89
CA PRO A 66 2.52 7.28 -9.76
C PRO A 66 3.49 6.33 -9.03
N ALA A 67 4.04 5.35 -9.75
CA ALA A 67 4.97 4.37 -9.18
C ALA A 67 6.15 5.03 -8.43
N ALA A 68 6.77 6.05 -9.03
CA ALA A 68 7.87 6.79 -8.42
C ALA A 68 7.47 7.47 -7.09
N GLU A 69 6.22 7.91 -6.96
CA GLU A 69 5.71 8.50 -5.73
C GLU A 69 5.45 7.43 -4.66
N ALA A 70 4.83 6.31 -5.03
CA ALA A 70 4.62 5.17 -4.13
C ALA A 70 5.95 4.66 -3.56
N GLU A 71 6.95 4.45 -4.41
CA GLU A 71 8.28 4.00 -4.00
C GLU A 71 8.94 4.99 -3.03
N ARG A 72 8.87 6.29 -3.32
CA ARG A 72 9.43 7.33 -2.44
C ARG A 72 8.78 7.30 -1.06
N LEU A 73 7.45 7.26 -1.00
CA LEU A 73 6.68 7.25 0.25
C LEU A 73 6.95 5.95 1.05
N LEU A 74 7.04 4.81 0.36
CA LEU A 74 7.32 3.52 0.98
C LEU A 74 8.72 3.50 1.62
N GLN A 75 9.74 3.99 0.90
CA GLN A 75 11.11 4.08 1.41
C GLN A 75 11.20 5.02 2.62
N GLU A 76 10.47 6.14 2.59
CA GLU A 76 10.38 7.06 3.72
C GLU A 76 9.76 6.40 4.96
N ARG A 77 8.65 5.67 4.81
CA ARG A 77 8.02 4.90 5.89
C ARG A 77 8.94 3.81 6.46
N LEU A 78 9.63 3.07 5.61
CA LEU A 78 10.59 2.04 6.02
C LEU A 78 11.75 2.65 6.81
N ARG A 79 12.26 3.80 6.36
CA ARG A 79 13.30 4.55 7.08
C ARG A 79 12.81 5.00 8.46
N GLN A 80 11.63 5.61 8.55
CA GLN A 80 11.05 6.05 9.82
C GLN A 80 10.85 4.87 10.80
N LYS A 81 10.43 3.70 10.30
CA LYS A 81 10.31 2.49 11.11
C LYS A 81 11.67 2.07 11.69
N ALA A 82 12.71 2.00 10.86
CA ALA A 82 14.05 1.65 11.30
C ALA A 82 14.63 2.66 12.32
N GLU A 83 14.36 3.96 12.16
CA GLU A 83 14.76 5.01 13.11
C GLU A 83 14.05 4.86 14.47
N ARG A 84 12.76 4.50 14.48
CA ARG A 84 11.99 4.22 15.70
C ARG A 84 12.48 2.96 16.42
N GLU A 85 12.74 1.89 15.68
CA GLU A 85 13.26 0.63 16.23
C GLU A 85 14.66 0.81 16.85
N ARG A 86 15.52 1.69 16.31
CA ARG A 86 16.82 2.01 16.91
C ARG A 86 16.75 2.85 18.20
N SER A 87 15.64 3.56 18.38
CA SER A 87 15.44 4.49 19.51
C SER A 87 14.67 3.85 20.67
N SER A 88 14.22 2.60 20.51
CA SER A 88 13.49 1.80 21.51
C SER A 88 14.42 0.77 22.15
#